data_AF-A0A0D0CZW3-F1
#
_entry.id   AF-A0A0D0CZW3-F1
#
_cell.length_a   1.000
_cell.length_b   1.000
_cell.length_c   1.000
_cell.angle_alpha   90.00
_cell.angle_beta   90.00
_cell.angle_gamma   90.00
#
_symmetry.space_group_name_H-M   'P 1'
#
loop_
_entity.id
_entity.type
_entity.pdbx_description
1 polymer ?
#
loop_
_entity_poly.entity_id
_entity_poly.type
_entity_poly.pdbx_seq_one_letter_code
_entity_poly.pdbx_strand_id
1 'polypeptide(L)'
;MGSAIEDHDDTTADEVESEWEEQNDDPQSNLPLPFIHIPALPLPSLLGCRNCNEHGLAALADLELQLHIGQANDTLQSIRFTLADKVVLFRTEVRLASNQSANTHAWGKVHQADTMLSRHAQIYRKCRKVMVALEADEVLMERYKSLVNQDLKVTTAISDPNGSFHHMENLAWFWTMDIPRDAQESDWMSDCRLYI
;
A
#
# COMPACT_ATOMS: atom_id res chain seq x y z
N MET A 1 47.04 56.42 16.59
CA MET A 1 47.28 55.57 15.40
C MET A 1 46.93 54.15 15.81
N GLY A 2 45.75 53.57 15.65
CA GLY A 2 44.43 53.97 15.13
C GLY A 2 43.44 52.87 15.58
N SER A 3 42.17 53.23 15.81
CA SER A 3 41.04 52.33 16.12
C SER A 3 40.31 51.88 14.83
N ALA A 4 39.64 50.72 14.86
CA ALA A 4 38.34 50.35 14.22
C ALA A 4 38.14 48.81 14.33
N ILE A 5 37.14 48.29 15.08
CA ILE A 5 35.76 47.92 14.67
C ILE A 5 35.78 46.72 13.69
N GLU A 6 35.57 45.50 14.19
CA GLU A 6 34.28 44.76 14.32
C GLU A 6 33.91 44.08 13.00
N ASP A 7 33.92 42.75 12.96
CA ASP A 7 32.84 42.02 12.29
C ASP A 7 32.70 40.60 12.86
N HIS A 8 31.44 40.32 13.14
CA HIS A 8 30.84 39.13 13.70
C HIS A 8 30.74 38.07 12.59
N ASP A 9 31.04 36.81 12.86
CA ASP A 9 30.32 35.74 12.17
C ASP A 9 30.05 34.59 13.13
N ASP A 10 28.80 34.60 13.59
CA ASP A 10 28.12 33.57 14.34
C ASP A 10 27.49 32.66 13.29
N THR A 11 28.20 31.63 12.83
CA THR A 11 27.58 30.62 11.96
C THR A 11 26.86 29.62 12.85
N THR A 12 25.63 30.01 13.16
CA THR A 12 24.57 29.23 13.77
C THR A 12 24.34 27.90 13.07
N ALA A 13 24.04 26.89 13.90
CA ALA A 13 23.42 25.65 13.46
C ALA A 13 22.12 25.97 12.70
N ASP A 14 22.02 25.49 11.46
CA ASP A 14 20.75 25.30 10.79
C ASP A 14 20.69 23.87 10.25
N GLU A 15 19.98 23.04 11.02
CA GLU A 15 19.28 21.87 10.53
C GLU A 15 18.27 22.34 9.48
N VAL A 16 18.61 22.20 8.19
CA VAL A 16 17.62 22.34 7.12
C VAL A 16 17.30 20.93 6.62
N GLU A 17 16.31 20.32 7.26
CA GLU A 17 15.50 19.26 6.66
C GLU A 17 15.03 19.77 5.29
N SER A 18 15.60 19.21 4.21
CA SER A 18 15.09 19.47 2.87
C SER A 18 13.80 18.66 2.71
N GLU A 19 12.71 19.33 3.05
CA GLU A 19 11.34 18.99 2.69
C GLU A 19 11.26 18.89 1.16
N TRP A 20 11.16 17.67 0.64
CA TRP A 20 10.84 17.47 -0.77
C TRP A 20 9.35 17.75 -0.97
N GLU A 21 9.00 19.02 -1.20
CA GLU A 21 7.74 19.35 -1.86
C GLU A 21 7.86 18.98 -3.34
N GLU A 22 7.27 17.84 -3.71
CA GLU A 22 7.12 17.40 -5.08
C GLU A 22 6.04 18.26 -5.76
N GLN A 23 6.47 19.43 -6.25
CA GLN A 23 5.64 20.37 -6.99
C GLN A 23 5.35 19.79 -8.39
N ASN A 24 4.33 18.94 -8.47
CA ASN A 24 3.77 18.43 -9.71
C ASN A 24 2.86 19.49 -10.36
N ASP A 25 3.45 20.57 -10.87
CA ASP A 25 2.72 21.52 -11.72
C ASP A 25 2.71 21.00 -13.16
N ASP A 26 1.70 20.18 -13.47
CA ASP A 26 1.32 19.85 -14.85
C ASP A 26 0.86 21.14 -15.56
N PRO A 27 1.52 21.56 -16.66
CA PRO A 27 1.16 22.78 -17.40
C PRO A 27 -0.25 22.78 -18.00
N GLN A 28 -0.98 21.66 -17.93
CA GLN A 28 -2.35 21.53 -18.44
C GLN A 28 -3.44 21.83 -17.39
N SER A 29 -3.10 22.11 -16.14
CA SER A 29 -4.06 22.33 -15.04
C SER A 29 -4.84 23.65 -15.11
N ASN A 30 -4.40 24.63 -15.92
CA ASN A 30 -4.98 25.98 -15.96
C ASN A 30 -6.01 26.23 -17.08
N LEU A 31 -6.44 25.19 -17.80
CA LEU A 31 -7.62 25.33 -18.67
C LEU A 31 -8.87 25.22 -17.79
N PRO A 32 -9.81 26.19 -17.82
CA PRO A 32 -11.11 26.01 -17.22
C PRO A 32 -11.84 24.96 -18.05
N LEU A 33 -11.61 23.68 -17.71
CA LEU A 33 -12.53 22.62 -18.06
C LEU A 33 -13.89 23.07 -17.54
N PRO A 34 -14.98 22.97 -18.34
CA PRO A 34 -16.31 23.21 -17.80
C PRO A 34 -16.41 22.36 -16.55
N PHE A 35 -16.68 23.00 -15.41
CA PHE A 35 -16.78 22.37 -14.11
C PHE A 35 -18.04 21.51 -14.12
N ILE A 36 -17.98 20.39 -14.84
CA ILE A 36 -18.83 19.27 -14.59
C ILE A 36 -18.32 18.80 -13.24
N HIS A 37 -18.95 19.28 -12.16
CA HIS A 37 -19.02 18.51 -10.95
C HIS A 37 -19.58 17.16 -11.40
N ILE A 38 -18.70 16.20 -11.70
CA ILE A 38 -19.09 14.81 -11.70
C ILE A 38 -19.29 14.56 -10.22
N PRO A 39 -20.54 14.50 -9.70
CA PRO A 39 -20.72 14.15 -8.30
C PRO A 39 -20.01 12.81 -8.14
N ALA A 40 -19.04 12.75 -7.22
CA ALA A 40 -18.42 11.49 -6.87
C ALA A 40 -19.56 10.53 -6.56
N LEU A 41 -19.74 9.50 -7.39
CA LEU A 41 -20.83 8.56 -7.22
C LEU A 41 -20.63 7.96 -5.83
N PRO A 42 -21.58 8.15 -4.89
CA PRO A 42 -21.43 7.60 -3.56
C PRO A 42 -21.39 6.09 -3.71
N LEU A 43 -20.26 5.49 -3.37
CA LEU A 43 -20.16 4.04 -3.29
C LEU A 43 -21.12 3.54 -2.19
N PRO A 44 -21.79 2.39 -2.37
CA PRO A 44 -22.65 1.77 -1.36
C PRO A 44 -22.07 1.79 0.06
N SER A 45 -20.76 1.59 0.23
CA SER A 45 -20.07 1.63 1.53
C SER A 45 -20.16 2.96 2.28
N LEU A 46 -20.38 4.08 1.58
CA LEU A 46 -20.64 5.39 2.20
C LEU A 46 -22.06 5.51 2.74
N LEU A 47 -23.01 4.78 2.16
CA LEU A 47 -24.41 4.74 2.60
C LEU A 47 -24.57 3.77 3.79
N GLY A 48 -23.77 2.72 3.83
CA GLY A 48 -23.82 1.65 4.83
C GLY A 48 -24.86 0.59 4.50
N CYS A 49 -24.63 -0.64 4.97
CA CYS A 49 -25.39 -1.84 4.59
C CYS A 49 -26.92 -1.66 4.75
N ARG A 50 -27.36 -1.13 5.90
CA ARG A 50 -28.79 -0.90 6.17
C ARG A 50 -29.47 0.02 5.15
N ASN A 51 -28.84 1.15 4.81
CA ASN A 51 -29.41 2.09 3.85
C ASN A 51 -29.37 1.52 2.43
N CYS A 52 -28.34 0.74 2.09
CA CYS A 52 -28.29 0.04 0.80
C CYS A 52 -29.48 -0.92 0.65
N ASN A 53 -29.82 -1.67 1.69
CA ASN A 53 -30.98 -2.56 1.69
C ASN A 53 -32.30 -1.79 1.60
N GLU A 54 -32.45 -0.72 2.39
CA GLU A 54 -33.66 0.13 2.38
C GLU A 54 -33.91 0.80 1.01
N HIS A 55 -32.85 1.08 0.25
CA HIS A 55 -32.94 1.72 -1.08
C HIS A 55 -32.80 0.75 -2.26
N GLY A 56 -32.79 -0.56 -2.03
CA GLY A 56 -32.67 -1.56 -3.12
C GLY A 56 -31.31 -1.57 -3.81
N LEU A 57 -30.27 -1.05 -3.16
CA LEU A 57 -28.87 -1.01 -3.63
C LEU A 57 -28.05 -2.23 -3.17
N ALA A 58 -28.69 -3.26 -2.62
CA ALA A 58 -28.02 -4.46 -2.11
C ALA A 58 -27.11 -5.11 -3.17
N ALA A 59 -27.60 -5.32 -4.39
CA ALA A 59 -26.80 -5.88 -5.48
C ALA A 59 -25.57 -5.01 -5.86
N LEU A 60 -25.67 -3.69 -5.71
CA LEU A 60 -24.55 -2.79 -5.94
C LEU A 60 -23.53 -2.86 -4.80
N ALA A 61 -24.00 -3.01 -3.56
CA ALA A 61 -23.15 -3.25 -2.40
C ALA A 61 -22.37 -4.59 -2.53
N ASP A 62 -23.02 -5.64 -3.05
CA ASP A 62 -22.36 -6.92 -3.33
C ASP A 62 -21.26 -6.76 -4.40
N LEU A 63 -21.53 -6.03 -5.47
CA LEU A 63 -20.53 -5.72 -6.51
C LEU A 63 -19.35 -4.90 -5.96
N GLU A 64 -19.62 -3.90 -5.11
CA GLU A 64 -18.58 -3.14 -4.44
C GLU A 64 -17.73 -4.04 -3.53
N LEU A 65 -18.37 -4.93 -2.76
CA LEU A 65 -17.67 -5.87 -1.91
C LEU A 65 -16.72 -6.75 -2.73
N GLN A 66 -17.20 -7.30 -3.85
CA GLN A 66 -16.38 -8.10 -4.78
C GLN A 66 -15.19 -7.31 -5.34
N LEU A 67 -15.40 -6.06 -5.73
CA LEU A 67 -14.32 -5.19 -6.19
C LEU A 67 -13.24 -5.04 -5.11
N HIS A 68 -13.64 -4.78 -3.87
CA HIS A 68 -12.70 -4.62 -2.76
C HIS A 68 -12.00 -5.93 -2.36
N ILE A 69 -12.63 -7.09 -2.55
CA ILE A 69 -11.98 -8.41 -2.42
C ILE A 69 -10.85 -8.53 -3.46
N GLY A 70 -11.12 -8.21 -4.72
CA GLY A 70 -10.11 -8.20 -5.78
C GLY A 70 -8.95 -7.26 -5.45
N GLN A 71 -9.25 -6.02 -5.06
CA GLN A 71 -8.24 -5.03 -4.68
C GLN A 71 -7.42 -5.47 -3.45
N ALA A 72 -8.06 -6.09 -2.45
CA ALA A 72 -7.37 -6.64 -1.30
C ALA A 72 -6.38 -7.74 -1.71
N ASN A 73 -6.79 -8.63 -2.60
CA ASN A 73 -5.92 -9.70 -3.14
C ASN A 73 -4.72 -9.14 -3.90
N ASP A 74 -4.95 -8.20 -4.81
CA ASP A 74 -3.88 -7.56 -5.59
C ASP A 74 -2.89 -6.81 -4.70
N THR A 75 -3.41 -6.11 -3.68
CA THR A 75 -2.56 -5.37 -2.74
C THR A 75 -1.77 -6.28 -1.81
N LEU A 76 -2.34 -7.38 -1.32
CA LEU A 76 -1.60 -8.40 -0.56
C LEU A 76 -0.50 -9.03 -1.42
N GLN A 77 -0.77 -9.33 -2.69
CA GLN A 77 0.24 -9.84 -3.61
C GLN A 77 1.35 -8.81 -3.86
N SER A 78 0.99 -7.54 -4.03
CA SER A 78 1.96 -6.44 -4.17
C SER A 78 2.82 -6.24 -2.92
N ILE A 79 2.24 -6.41 -1.73
CA ILE A 79 2.97 -6.39 -0.44
C ILE A 79 4.00 -7.52 -0.40
N ARG A 80 3.63 -8.74 -0.80
CA ARG A 80 4.58 -9.87 -0.86
C ARG A 80 5.75 -9.58 -1.80
N PHE A 81 5.46 -9.08 -3.00
CA PHE A 81 6.49 -8.76 -3.99
C PHE A 81 7.43 -7.65 -3.51
N THR A 82 6.91 -6.57 -2.95
CA THR A 82 7.73 -5.45 -2.45
C THR A 82 8.59 -5.86 -1.26
N LEU A 83 8.10 -6.74 -0.37
CA LEU A 83 8.91 -7.33 0.71
C LEU A 83 10.04 -8.22 0.18
N ALA A 84 9.76 -9.05 -0.83
CA ALA A 84 10.77 -9.89 -1.47
C ALA A 84 11.83 -9.06 -2.19
N ASP A 85 11.43 -8.02 -2.92
CA ASP A 85 12.34 -7.09 -3.59
C ASP A 85 13.23 -6.35 -2.58
N LYS A 86 12.65 -5.87 -1.47
CA LYS A 86 13.40 -5.23 -0.38
C LYS A 86 14.48 -6.16 0.20
N VAL A 87 14.18 -7.44 0.37
CA VAL A 87 15.17 -8.45 0.79
C VAL A 87 16.33 -8.54 -0.20
N VAL A 88 16.01 -8.62 -1.49
CA VAL A 88 17.02 -8.73 -2.56
C VAL A 88 17.90 -7.49 -2.55
N LEU A 89 17.31 -6.28 -2.56
CA LEU A 89 18.03 -5.01 -2.48
C LEU A 89 18.96 -4.94 -1.27
N PHE A 90 18.53 -5.43 -0.11
CA PHE A 90 19.38 -5.45 1.07
C PHE A 90 20.60 -6.36 0.89
N ARG A 91 20.41 -7.52 0.25
CA ARG A 91 21.48 -8.50 0.02
C ARG A 91 22.45 -8.09 -1.08
N THR A 92 21.94 -7.53 -2.18
CA THR A 92 22.73 -7.26 -3.39
C THR A 92 23.31 -5.85 -3.43
N GLU A 93 22.61 -4.86 -2.87
CA GLU A 93 23.03 -3.47 -2.97
C GLU A 93 23.57 -2.97 -1.61
N VAL A 94 22.76 -3.05 -0.55
CA VAL A 94 23.12 -2.47 0.76
C VAL A 94 24.34 -3.15 1.37
N ARG A 95 24.37 -4.49 1.38
CA ARG A 95 25.50 -5.25 1.94
C ARG A 95 26.77 -5.20 1.09
N LEU A 96 26.64 -4.99 -0.22
CA LEU A 96 27.78 -4.96 -1.15
C LEU A 96 28.31 -3.54 -1.40
N ALA A 97 27.60 -2.51 -0.94
CA ALA A 97 28.00 -1.12 -1.09
C ALA A 97 29.36 -0.87 -0.41
N SER A 98 30.35 -0.48 -1.22
CA SER A 98 31.73 -0.28 -0.76
C SER A 98 32.07 1.17 -0.44
N ASN A 99 31.31 2.13 -0.95
CA ASN A 99 31.54 3.56 -0.76
C ASN A 99 30.26 4.30 -0.34
N GLN A 100 30.43 5.53 0.16
CA GLN A 100 29.33 6.33 0.69
C GLN A 100 28.22 6.59 -0.34
N SER A 101 28.58 6.96 -1.58
CA SER A 101 27.60 7.23 -2.63
C SER A 101 26.76 5.99 -2.98
N ALA A 102 27.41 4.82 -3.14
CA ALA A 102 26.73 3.55 -3.37
C ALA A 102 25.83 3.16 -2.19
N ASN A 103 26.27 3.43 -0.96
CA ASN A 103 25.48 3.18 0.25
C ASN A 103 24.22 4.05 0.28
N THR A 104 24.35 5.37 0.07
CA THR A 104 23.22 6.30 -0.01
C THR A 104 22.25 5.92 -1.11
N HIS A 105 22.74 5.56 -2.30
CA HIS A 105 21.88 5.12 -3.41
C HIS A 105 21.15 3.82 -3.10
N ALA A 106 21.82 2.83 -2.50
CA ALA A 106 21.20 1.57 -2.07
C ALA A 106 20.09 1.81 -1.04
N TRP A 107 20.33 2.67 -0.04
CA TRP A 107 19.29 3.05 0.92
C TRP A 107 18.14 3.84 0.29
N GLY A 108 18.41 4.67 -0.73
CA GLY A 108 17.37 5.34 -1.51
C GLY A 108 16.39 4.35 -2.14
N LYS A 109 16.90 3.26 -2.75
CA LYS A 109 16.05 2.17 -3.29
C LYS A 109 15.24 1.47 -2.21
N VAL A 110 15.86 1.18 -1.06
CA VAL A 110 15.16 0.56 0.08
C VAL A 110 14.04 1.46 0.59
N HIS A 111 14.28 2.77 0.69
CA HIS A 111 13.27 3.73 1.11
C HIS A 111 12.13 3.84 0.10
N GLN A 112 12.43 3.83 -1.19
CA GLN A 112 11.40 3.76 -2.24
C GLN A 112 10.52 2.52 -2.09
N ALA A 113 11.12 1.35 -1.86
CA ALA A 113 10.38 0.12 -1.61
C ALA A 113 9.50 0.21 -0.35
N ASP A 114 9.97 0.88 0.71
CA ASP A 114 9.19 1.12 1.93
C ASP A 114 8.00 2.06 1.71
N THR A 115 8.17 3.10 0.89
CA THR A 115 7.07 3.99 0.49
C THR A 115 6.01 3.24 -0.32
N MET A 116 6.43 2.40 -1.28
CA MET A 116 5.52 1.55 -2.05
C MET A 116 4.77 0.56 -1.14
N LEU A 117 5.48 -0.13 -0.25
CA LEU A 117 4.91 -1.05 0.72
C LEU A 117 3.86 -0.37 1.60
N SER A 118 4.16 0.83 2.09
CA SER A 118 3.25 1.64 2.92
C SER A 118 1.98 2.01 2.15
N ARG A 119 2.11 2.38 0.87
CA ARG A 119 0.98 2.67 -0.01
C ARG A 119 0.07 1.45 -0.21
N HIS A 120 0.65 0.28 -0.52
CA HIS A 120 -0.14 -0.94 -0.68
C HIS A 120 -0.85 -1.35 0.63
N ALA A 121 -0.17 -1.22 1.77
CA ALA A 121 -0.77 -1.48 3.08
C ALA A 121 -1.95 -0.53 3.38
N GLN A 122 -1.86 0.74 3.00
CA GLN A 122 -2.96 1.69 3.16
C GLN A 122 -4.17 1.33 2.30
N ILE A 123 -3.95 0.91 1.05
CA ILE A 123 -5.03 0.48 0.15
C ILE A 123 -5.72 -0.77 0.71
N TYR A 124 -4.96 -1.77 1.17
CA TYR A 124 -5.52 -2.96 1.82
C TYR A 124 -6.38 -2.58 3.04
N ARG A 125 -5.87 -1.70 3.91
CA ARG A 125 -6.61 -1.23 5.10
C ARG A 125 -7.92 -0.52 4.72
N LYS A 126 -7.94 0.23 3.62
CA LYS A 126 -9.18 0.85 3.09
C LYS A 126 -10.16 -0.22 2.62
N CYS A 127 -9.72 -1.19 1.83
CA CYS A 127 -10.56 -2.30 1.37
C CYS A 127 -11.19 -3.05 2.55
N ARG A 128 -10.39 -3.38 3.57
CA ARG A 128 -10.90 -4.04 4.78
C ARG A 128 -11.93 -3.19 5.55
N LYS A 129 -11.73 -1.87 5.62
CA LYS A 129 -12.73 -0.98 6.26
C LYS A 129 -14.06 -1.01 5.51
N VAL A 130 -14.01 -1.05 4.18
CA VAL A 130 -15.23 -1.18 3.35
C VAL A 130 -15.90 -2.52 3.59
N MET A 131 -15.15 -3.63 3.61
CA MET A 131 -15.69 -4.96 3.93
C MET A 131 -16.43 -4.97 5.27
N VAL A 132 -15.89 -4.29 6.30
CA VAL A 132 -16.56 -4.14 7.60
C VAL A 132 -17.82 -3.27 7.50
N ALA A 133 -17.77 -2.16 6.75
CA ALA A 133 -18.92 -1.26 6.59
C ALA A 133 -20.09 -1.88 5.83
N LEU A 134 -19.79 -2.83 4.93
CA LEU A 134 -20.77 -3.62 4.19
C LEU A 134 -21.22 -4.89 4.94
N GLU A 135 -20.78 -5.07 6.19
CA GLU A 135 -21.12 -6.25 7.02
C GLU A 135 -20.79 -7.57 6.32
N ALA A 136 -19.61 -7.65 5.71
CA ALA A 136 -19.16 -8.87 5.05
C ALA A 136 -19.13 -10.08 6.01
N ASP A 137 -19.34 -11.27 5.44
CA ASP A 137 -19.47 -12.52 6.19
C ASP A 137 -18.28 -12.82 7.11
N GLU A 138 -18.54 -13.52 8.20
CA GLU A 138 -17.53 -13.85 9.22
C GLU A 138 -16.37 -14.66 8.63
N VAL A 139 -16.65 -15.59 7.71
CA VAL A 139 -15.62 -16.38 7.01
C VAL A 139 -14.69 -15.46 6.21
N LEU A 140 -15.26 -14.44 5.57
CA LEU A 140 -14.48 -13.45 4.82
C LEU A 140 -13.63 -12.58 5.76
N MET A 141 -14.17 -12.19 6.91
CA MET A 141 -13.46 -11.37 7.89
C MET A 141 -12.38 -12.14 8.65
N GLU A 142 -12.54 -13.45 8.85
CA GLU A 142 -11.49 -14.34 9.37
C GLU A 142 -10.33 -14.48 8.38
N ARG A 143 -10.65 -14.48 7.09
CA ARG A 143 -9.68 -14.53 6.00
C ARG A 143 -8.91 -13.22 5.83
N TYR A 144 -9.61 -12.08 5.74
CA TYR A 144 -9.00 -10.75 5.57
C TYR A 144 -8.72 -10.08 6.92
N LYS A 145 -7.62 -10.51 7.56
CA LYS A 145 -7.24 -10.04 8.90
C LYS A 145 -6.71 -8.60 8.89
N SER A 146 -6.66 -8.00 10.08
CA SER A 146 -6.08 -6.66 10.26
C SER A 146 -4.58 -6.69 9.95
N LEU A 147 -4.11 -5.74 9.14
CA LEU A 147 -2.71 -5.62 8.73
C LEU A 147 -1.97 -4.63 9.64
N VAL A 148 -1.18 -5.16 10.56
CA VAL A 148 -0.40 -4.37 11.52
C VAL A 148 1.01 -4.11 10.98
N ASN A 149 1.68 -3.07 11.49
CA ASN A 149 3.03 -2.72 11.02
C ASN A 149 4.07 -3.82 11.30
N GLN A 150 3.81 -4.72 12.24
CA GLN A 150 4.68 -5.88 12.50
C GLN A 150 4.62 -6.88 11.34
N ASP A 151 3.48 -7.03 10.67
CA ASP A 151 3.29 -7.92 9.53
C ASP A 151 4.10 -7.48 8.30
N LEU A 152 4.47 -6.19 8.25
CA LEU A 152 5.22 -5.56 7.17
C LEU A 152 6.74 -5.60 7.40
N LYS A 153 7.21 -6.17 8.51
CA LYS A 153 8.63 -6.28 8.77
C LYS A 153 9.25 -7.41 7.98
N VAL A 154 10.40 -7.14 7.38
CA VAL A 154 11.22 -8.17 6.75
C VAL A 154 11.69 -9.14 7.83
N THR A 155 11.19 -10.36 7.76
CA THR A 155 11.56 -11.45 8.69
C THR A 155 12.63 -12.33 8.03
N THR A 156 13.46 -12.98 8.83
CA THR A 156 14.51 -13.90 8.34
C THR A 156 13.96 -14.99 7.41
N ALA A 157 12.72 -15.43 7.63
CA ALA A 157 12.01 -16.38 6.78
C ALA A 157 11.76 -15.87 5.35
N ILE A 158 11.46 -14.58 5.17
CA ILE A 158 11.32 -13.96 3.83
C ILE A 158 12.70 -13.85 3.16
N SER A 159 13.74 -13.68 3.97
CA SER A 159 15.09 -13.50 3.47
C SER A 159 15.65 -14.76 2.82
N ASP A 160 15.34 -15.95 3.32
CA ASP A 160 15.84 -17.21 2.79
C ASP A 160 14.74 -18.04 2.10
N PRO A 161 14.50 -17.83 0.79
CA PRO A 161 13.43 -18.51 0.06
C PRO A 161 13.67 -20.03 -0.09
N ASN A 162 14.89 -20.52 0.18
CA ASN A 162 15.22 -21.95 0.16
C ASN A 162 15.06 -22.61 1.54
N GLY A 163 14.57 -21.87 2.55
CA GLY A 163 14.36 -22.39 3.90
C GLY A 163 13.25 -23.43 4.00
N SER A 164 13.35 -24.30 5.01
CA SER A 164 12.34 -25.31 5.37
C SER A 164 10.95 -24.71 5.62
N PHE A 165 9.89 -25.49 5.38
CA PHE A 165 8.48 -25.16 5.66
C PHE A 165 8.24 -24.58 7.07
N HIS A 166 9.02 -25.02 8.06
CA HIS A 166 8.97 -24.48 9.43
C HIS A 166 9.25 -22.98 9.55
N HIS A 167 9.90 -22.35 8.57
CA HIS A 167 10.10 -20.90 8.57
C HIS A 167 8.82 -20.12 8.23
N MET A 168 7.81 -20.77 7.64
CA MET A 168 6.51 -20.14 7.33
C MET A 168 5.68 -19.84 8.59
N GLU A 169 5.93 -20.54 9.71
CA GLU A 169 5.20 -20.35 10.98
C GLU A 169 5.43 -18.95 11.59
N ASN A 170 6.56 -18.31 11.27
CA ASN A 170 6.88 -16.96 11.74
C ASN A 170 6.44 -15.86 10.76
N LEU A 171 5.81 -16.21 9.63
CA LEU A 171 5.34 -15.25 8.65
C LEU A 171 3.98 -14.70 9.04
N ALA A 172 3.69 -13.48 8.59
CA ALA A 172 2.37 -12.91 8.71
C ALA A 172 1.31 -13.78 8.02
N TRP A 173 0.08 -13.74 8.53
CA TRP A 173 -1.06 -14.55 8.06
C TRP A 173 -1.29 -14.49 6.53
N PHE A 174 -0.96 -13.35 5.90
CA PHE A 174 -1.14 -13.17 4.47
C PHE A 174 -0.10 -13.92 3.64
N TRP A 175 0.91 -14.58 4.20
CA TRP A 175 1.86 -15.40 3.43
C TRP A 175 1.32 -16.80 3.12
N THR A 176 0.51 -17.37 4.02
CA THR A 176 -0.07 -18.70 3.87
C THR A 176 -1.43 -18.70 3.15
N MET A 177 -1.95 -17.52 2.80
CA MET A 177 -3.17 -17.42 2.00
C MET A 177 -2.95 -17.84 0.54
N ASP A 178 -3.78 -18.76 0.03
CA ASP A 178 -3.75 -19.15 -1.38
C ASP A 178 -4.65 -18.20 -2.21
N ILE A 179 -4.15 -16.99 -2.43
CA ILE A 179 -4.89 -15.93 -3.16
C ILE A 179 -5.48 -16.43 -4.49
N PRO A 180 -4.76 -17.20 -5.34
CA PRO A 180 -5.30 -17.71 -6.60
C PRO A 180 -6.33 -18.84 -6.45
N ARG A 181 -6.10 -19.84 -5.59
CA ARG A 181 -7.05 -20.96 -5.40
C ARG A 181 -8.38 -20.44 -4.85
N ASP A 182 -8.30 -19.54 -3.90
CA ASP A 182 -9.46 -19.02 -3.19
C ASP A 182 -10.23 -17.98 -4.03
N ALA A 183 -9.60 -17.35 -5.02
CA ALA A 183 -10.29 -16.52 -6.01
C ALA A 183 -11.05 -17.38 -7.05
N GLN A 184 -10.65 -18.64 -7.24
CA GLN A 184 -11.32 -19.61 -8.11
C GLN A 184 -12.53 -20.29 -7.44
N GLU A 185 -12.50 -20.47 -6.12
CA GLU A 185 -13.62 -21.04 -5.35
C GLU A 185 -14.85 -20.13 -5.35
N SER A 186 -14.63 -18.84 -5.55
CA SER A 186 -15.68 -17.85 -5.69
C SER A 186 -16.18 -17.81 -7.16
N ASP A 187 -17.39 -18.31 -7.40
CA ASP A 187 -18.06 -18.52 -8.71
C ASP A 187 -18.30 -17.24 -9.56
N TRP A 188 -17.78 -16.08 -9.16
CA TRP A 188 -18.06 -14.78 -9.80
C TRP A 188 -17.33 -14.56 -11.14
N MET A 189 -16.27 -15.33 -11.45
CA MET A 189 -15.63 -15.30 -12.78
C MET A 189 -16.44 -16.06 -13.86
N SER A 190 -17.51 -16.75 -13.47
CA SER A 190 -18.40 -17.47 -14.38
C SER A 190 -19.36 -16.52 -15.11
N ASP A 191 -19.83 -15.46 -14.43
CA ASP A 191 -20.80 -14.51 -14.98
C ASP A 191 -20.25 -13.63 -16.10
N CYS A 192 -18.96 -13.29 -16.06
CA CYS A 192 -18.31 -12.51 -17.13
C CYS A 192 -18.12 -13.29 -18.44
N ARG A 193 -18.41 -14.60 -18.48
CA ARG A 193 -18.31 -15.41 -19.71
C ARG A 193 -19.61 -15.47 -20.52
N LEU A 194 -20.72 -14.98 -19.99
CA LEU A 194 -22.03 -15.04 -20.66
C LEU A 194 -22.33 -13.85 -21.59
N TYR A 195 -21.37 -12.93 -21.75
CA TYR A 195 -21.52 -11.74 -22.61
C TYR A 195 -20.38 -11.58 -23.65
N ILE A 196 -19.77 -12.67 -24.08
CA ILE A 196 -18.91 -12.74 -25.28
C ILE A 196 -19.53 -13.70 -26.28
#